data_AF-A0A5C7URU3-F1
#
_entry.id   AF-A0A5C7URU3-F1
#
_cell.length_a   1.000
_cell.length_b   1.000
_cell.length_c   1.000
_cell.angle_alpha   90.00
_cell.angle_beta   90.00
_cell.angle_gamma   90.00
#
_symmetry.space_group_name_H-M   'P 1'
#
loop_
_entity.id
_entity.type
_entity.pdbx_description
1 polymer ?
#
loop_
_entity_poly.entity_id
_entity_poly.type
_entity_poly.pdbx_seq_one_letter_code
_entity_poly.pdbx_strand_id
1 'polypeptide(L)'
;MNLKTITIIIISVLLTIVLMNNREEVYFWFFGDVRASKLLILVLLFVAGFIVGIWVARPIKKIEPTISDEATSLSDADREYIN
;
A
#
# COMPACT_ATOMS: atom_id res chain seq x y z
N MET A 1 30.62 -7.50 -11.75
CA MET A 1 29.40 -7.69 -10.93
C MET A 1 29.53 -6.84 -9.68
N ASN A 2 28.54 -6.00 -9.39
CA ASN A 2 28.54 -5.23 -8.16
C ASN A 2 28.09 -6.10 -6.99
N LEU A 3 28.56 -5.78 -5.78
CA LEU A 3 28.18 -6.49 -4.55
C LEU A 3 26.65 -6.58 -4.41
N LYS A 4 25.94 -5.51 -4.79
CA LYS A 4 24.47 -5.45 -4.84
C LYS A 4 23.85 -6.59 -5.66
N THR A 5 24.42 -6.90 -6.83
CA THR A 5 23.93 -7.98 -7.70
C THR A 5 24.14 -9.34 -7.07
N ILE A 6 25.32 -9.57 -6.48
CA ILE A 6 25.64 -10.83 -5.78
C ILE A 6 24.70 -11.03 -4.59
N THR A 7 24.48 -9.99 -3.79
CA THR A 7 23.55 -10.04 -2.66
C THR A 7 22.13 -10.39 -3.10
N ILE A 8 21.62 -9.75 -4.16
CA ILE A 8 20.28 -10.06 -4.69
C ILE A 8 20.19 -11.51 -5.17
N ILE A 9 21.21 -12.02 -5.87
CA ILE A 9 21.25 -13.41 -6.34
C ILE A 9 21.23 -14.39 -5.16
N ILE A 10 22.06 -14.16 -4.14
CA ILE A 10 22.09 -15.01 -2.94
C ILE A 10 20.73 -15.03 -2.25
N ILE A 11 20.12 -13.86 -2.04
CA ILE A 11 18.78 -13.75 -1.45
C ILE A 11 17.75 -14.50 -2.30
N SER A 12 17.80 -14.35 -3.63
CA SER A 12 16.88 -15.02 -4.54
C SER A 12 16.99 -16.54 -4.49
N VAL A 13 18.22 -17.08 -4.45
CA VAL A 13 18.46 -18.53 -4.35
C VAL A 13 17.97 -19.05 -3.01
N LEU A 14 18.31 -18.36 -1.91
CA LEU A 14 17.89 -18.75 -0.57
C LEU A 14 16.35 -18.75 -0.45
N LEU A 15 15.71 -17.70 -0.97
CA LEU A 15 14.26 -17.58 -1.04
C LEU A 15 13.67 -18.76 -1.82
N THR A 16 14.24 -19.10 -2.97
CA THR A 16 13.77 -20.21 -3.80
C THR A 16 13.86 -21.56 -3.07
N ILE A 17 14.94 -21.80 -2.32
CA ILE A 17 15.11 -23.03 -1.52
C ILE A 17 14.07 -23.10 -0.40
N VAL A 18 13.90 -22.01 0.36
CA VAL A 18 12.89 -21.92 1.43
C VAL A 18 11.50 -22.15 0.85
N LEU A 19 11.23 -21.57 -0.32
CA LEU A 19 10.02 -21.85 -1.06
C LEU A 19 9.91 -23.35 -1.34
N MET A 20 10.82 -23.92 -2.12
CA MET A 20 10.72 -25.31 -2.55
C MET A 20 10.59 -26.32 -1.39
N ASN A 21 11.21 -26.04 -0.25
CA ASN A 21 11.17 -26.90 0.93
C ASN A 21 9.85 -26.83 1.72
N ASN A 22 9.04 -25.76 1.57
CA ASN A 22 7.79 -25.56 2.31
C ASN A 22 6.54 -25.84 1.45
N ARG A 23 6.66 -26.65 0.39
CA ARG A 23 5.55 -27.01 -0.52
C ARG A 23 4.59 -28.06 0.05
N GLU A 24 4.56 -28.26 1.37
CA GLU A 24 3.57 -29.15 1.98
C GLU A 24 2.14 -28.67 1.69
N GLU A 25 1.28 -29.62 1.34
CA GLU A 25 -0.13 -29.37 1.06
C GLU A 25 -0.90 -29.16 2.36
N VAL A 26 -1.73 -28.11 2.39
CA VAL A 26 -2.74 -27.87 3.43
C VAL A 26 -4.10 -28.07 2.79
N TYR A 27 -4.98 -28.70 3.57
CA TYR A 27 -6.37 -28.90 3.19
C TYR A 27 -7.23 -27.70 3.59
N PHE A 28 -7.99 -27.15 2.65
CA PHE A 28 -8.83 -25.97 2.88
C PHE A 28 -10.31 -26.29 2.87
N TRP A 29 -10.87 -26.60 4.03
CA TRP A 29 -12.28 -26.98 4.14
C TRP A 29 -13.27 -25.88 3.68
N PHE A 30 -12.91 -24.59 3.80
CA PHE A 30 -13.79 -23.47 3.44
C PHE A 30 -14.05 -23.28 1.94
N PHE A 31 -13.26 -23.92 1.06
CA PHE A 31 -13.41 -23.84 -0.40
C PHE A 31 -13.57 -25.23 -1.08
N GLY A 32 -13.91 -26.28 -0.31
CA GLY A 32 -14.01 -27.67 -0.81
C GLY A 32 -12.73 -28.51 -0.61
N ASP A 33 -12.54 -29.57 -1.40
CA ASP A 33 -11.33 -30.43 -1.36
C ASP A 33 -10.10 -29.78 -2.04
N VAL A 34 -9.88 -28.49 -1.77
CA VAL A 34 -8.75 -27.76 -2.37
C VAL A 34 -7.50 -28.01 -1.56
N ARG A 35 -6.48 -28.53 -2.24
CA ARG A 35 -5.12 -28.68 -1.72
C ARG A 35 -4.27 -27.54 -2.24
N ALA A 36 -3.76 -26.72 -1.33
CA ALA A 36 -2.82 -25.67 -1.69
C ALA A 36 -1.59 -25.75 -0.79
N SER A 37 -0.41 -25.39 -1.31
CA SER A 37 0.81 -25.43 -0.52
C SER A 37 0.82 -24.33 0.54
N LYS A 38 1.43 -24.60 1.71
CA LYS A 38 1.65 -23.61 2.78
C LYS A 38 2.28 -22.31 2.27
N LEU A 39 3.15 -22.42 1.27
CA LEU A 39 3.73 -21.27 0.59
C LEU A 39 2.75 -20.39 -0.14
N LEU A 40 1.83 -21.00 -0.91
CA LEU A 40 0.91 -20.24 -1.74
C LEU A 40 0.06 -19.34 -0.84
N ILE A 41 -0.32 -19.85 0.34
CA ILE A 41 -0.97 -19.11 1.41
C ILE A 41 -0.12 -17.95 1.89
N LEU A 42 1.14 -18.21 2.25
CA LEU A 42 2.06 -17.18 2.76
C LEU A 42 2.26 -16.05 1.76
N VAL A 43 2.43 -16.38 0.47
CA VAL A 43 2.57 -15.38 -0.59
C VAL A 43 1.29 -14.58 -0.76
N LEU A 44 0.12 -15.23 -0.77
CA LEU A 44 -1.17 -14.54 -0.86
C LEU A 44 -1.40 -13.61 0.33
N LEU A 45 -1.14 -14.08 1.56
CA LEU A 45 -1.27 -13.26 2.76
C LEU A 45 -0.28 -12.09 2.75
N PHE A 46 0.96 -12.33 2.32
CA PHE A 46 1.96 -11.27 2.22
C PHE A 46 1.52 -10.19 1.23
N VAL A 47 1.05 -10.58 0.03
CA VAL A 47 0.56 -9.64 -0.98
C VAL A 47 -0.69 -8.91 -0.49
N ALA A 48 -1.66 -9.62 0.09
CA ALA A 48 -2.87 -9.00 0.64
C ALA A 48 -2.52 -8.00 1.76
N GLY A 49 -1.67 -8.40 2.70
CA GLY A 49 -1.19 -7.53 3.78
C GLY A 49 -0.41 -6.32 3.27
N PHE A 50 0.40 -6.48 2.23
CA PHE A 50 1.13 -5.38 1.59
C PHE A 50 0.18 -4.37 0.94
N ILE A 51 -0.85 -4.84 0.23
CA ILE A 51 -1.88 -3.97 -0.38
C ILE A 51 -2.62 -3.19 0.71
N VAL A 52 -3.07 -3.88 1.76
CA VAL A 52 -3.75 -3.24 2.90
C VAL A 52 -2.81 -2.24 3.58
N GLY A 53 -1.56 -2.60 3.80
CA GLY A 53 -0.53 -1.74 4.38
C GLY A 53 -0.30 -0.47 3.58
N ILE A 54 -0.21 -0.56 2.25
CA ILE A 54 -0.12 0.63 1.38
C ILE A 54 -1.37 1.49 1.51
N TRP A 55 -2.55 0.88 1.57
CA TRP A 55 -3.80 1.62 1.64
C TRP A 55 -3.94 2.38 2.96
N VAL A 56 -3.56 1.75 4.08
CA VAL A 56 -3.51 2.38 5.41
C VAL A 56 -2.41 3.43 5.50
N ALA A 57 -1.26 3.20 4.87
CA ALA A 57 -0.14 4.13 4.88
C ALA A 57 -0.36 5.39 4.03
N ARG A 58 -1.48 5.50 3.29
CA ARG A 58 -1.78 6.72 2.52
C ARG A 58 -1.99 7.90 3.48
N PRO A 59 -1.12 8.93 3.43
CA PRO A 59 -1.34 10.12 4.24
C PRO A 59 -2.62 10.81 3.79
N ILE A 60 -3.58 10.94 4.71
CA ILE A 60 -4.77 11.76 4.47
C ILE A 60 -4.28 13.19 4.31
N LYS A 61 -4.40 13.73 3.09
CA LYS A 61 -4.08 15.12 2.80
C LYS A 61 -5.00 15.97 3.68
N LYS A 62 -4.44 16.69 4.65
CA LYS A 62 -5.21 17.67 5.42
C LYS A 62 -5.77 18.67 4.43
N ILE A 63 -7.10 18.75 4.34
CA ILE A 63 -7.77 19.84 3.66
C ILE A 63 -7.48 21.05 4.55
N GLU A 64 -6.50 21.88 4.17
CA GLU A 64 -6.40 23.20 4.77
C GLU A 64 -7.71 23.92 4.46
N PRO A 65 -8.40 24.47 5.47
CA PRO A 65 -9.55 25.32 5.20
C PRO A 65 -9.02 26.49 4.36
N THR A 66 -9.44 26.56 3.10
CA THR A 66 -9.36 27.80 2.33
C THR A 66 -10.19 28.80 3.12
N ILE A 67 -9.52 29.61 3.93
CA ILE A 67 -10.11 30.85 4.43
C ILE A 67 -10.37 31.65 3.16
N SER A 68 -11.63 31.70 2.75
CA SER A 68 -12.06 32.59 1.69
C SER A 68 -11.74 34.01 2.16
N ASP A 69 -10.75 34.65 1.54
CA ASP A 69 -10.48 36.09 1.66
C ASP A 69 -11.60 36.93 1.02
N GLU A 70 -12.87 36.55 1.25
CA GLU A 70 -14.08 37.25 0.77
C GLU A 70 -14.35 38.55 1.55
N ALA A 71 -13.40 38.99 2.38
CA ALA A 71 -13.46 40.28 3.06
C ALA A 71 -12.72 41.42 2.32
N THR A 72 -12.01 41.14 1.21
CA THR A 72 -11.14 42.18 0.58
C THR A 72 -11.60 42.65 -0.81
N SER A 73 -12.73 42.18 -1.33
CA SER A 73 -13.28 42.69 -2.60
C SER A 73 -14.70 43.23 -2.44
N LEU A 74 -14.90 44.21 -1.56
CA LEU A 74 -16.00 45.15 -1.75
C LEU A 74 -15.77 45.87 -3.08
N SER A 75 -16.78 45.86 -3.96
CA SER A 75 -16.71 46.55 -5.23
C SER A 75 -16.58 48.05 -4.98
N ASP A 76 -15.94 48.79 -5.89
CA ASP A 76 -15.72 50.23 -5.70
C ASP A 76 -17.04 51.02 -5.48
N ALA A 77 -18.17 50.47 -5.96
CA ALA A 77 -19.50 51.02 -5.73
C ALA A 77 -19.98 50.90 -4.27
N ASP A 78 -19.56 49.87 -3.53
CA ASP A 78 -19.94 49.67 -2.13
C ASP A 78 -19.13 50.58 -1.18
N ARG A 79 -17.97 51.07 -1.64
CA ARG A 79 -17.10 52.00 -0.89
C ARG A 79 -17.64 53.43 -0.84
N GLU A 80 -18.50 53.80 -1.79
CA GLU A 80 -19.07 55.15 -1.86
C GLU A 80 -20.19 55.40 -0.83
N TYR A 81 -20.83 54.33 -0.32
CA TYR A 81 -21.92 54.44 0.67
C TYR A 81 -21.48 54.65 2.12
N ILE A 82 -20.19 54.48 2.43
CA ILE A 82 -19.64 54.55 3.79
C ILE A 82 -18.91 55.88 4.10
N ASN A 83 -18.86 56.82 3.15
CA ASN A 83 -18.30 58.17 3.33
C ASN A 83 -19.40 59.23 3.27
#